data_AF-A0A6N0BU56-F1
#
_entry.id   AF-A0A6N0BU56-F1
#
_cell.length_a   1.000
_cell.length_b   1.000
_cell.length_c   1.000
_cell.angle_alpha   90.00
_cell.angle_beta   90.00
_cell.angle_gamma   90.00
#
_symmetry.space_group_name_H-M   'P 1'
#
loop_
_entity.id
_entity.type
_entity.pdbx_description
1 polymer ?
#
loop_
_entity_poly.entity_id
_entity_poly.type
_entity_poly.pdbx_seq_one_letter_code
_entity_poly.pdbx_strand_id
1 'polypeptide(L)'
;FDRLNTAIMNKHLNELMEGLTAKVFRTYNASFTLQQQLEKLTNPEDSLSEILLSYNRANRAVAILCNHQRAVPKGHQKSMEKLKEKIDAKREAIRDGERQVKDAQKDAKHGSVKEKTVYEKKKKMLQRLKEQLTKLEIQETDRDENKTIALGTSKLNYLDPKISVAWCKKYDV
;
A
#
# COMPACT_ATOMS: atom_id res chain seq x y z
N PHE A 1 -30.83 16.45 -18.53
CA PHE A 1 -30.98 15.98 -19.91
C PHE A 1 -32.38 15.42 -20.10
N ASP A 2 -33.36 16.29 -20.36
CA ASP A 2 -34.79 15.98 -20.52
C ASP A 2 -35.11 15.21 -21.81
N ARG A 3 -34.29 15.37 -22.86
CA ARG A 3 -34.44 14.68 -24.16
C ARG A 3 -33.50 13.48 -24.36
N LEU A 4 -32.84 13.01 -23.30
CA LEU A 4 -31.84 11.93 -23.36
C LEU A 4 -32.25 10.78 -22.45
N ASN A 5 -32.09 9.54 -22.91
CA ASN A 5 -32.19 8.35 -22.07
C ASN A 5 -31.05 7.36 -22.37
N THR A 6 -30.93 6.31 -21.55
CA THR A 6 -29.84 5.34 -21.65
C THR A 6 -29.87 4.53 -22.95
N ALA A 7 -31.05 4.29 -23.53
CA ALA A 7 -31.17 3.56 -24.79
C ALA A 7 -30.65 4.41 -25.97
N ILE A 8 -31.04 5.68 -26.05
CA ILE A 8 -30.57 6.62 -27.07
C ILE A 8 -29.04 6.77 -26.99
N MET A 9 -28.51 6.97 -25.77
CA MET A 9 -27.07 7.11 -25.55
C MET A 9 -26.31 5.83 -25.95
N ASN A 10 -26.72 4.64 -25.48
CA ASN A 10 -26.00 3.40 -25.80
C ASN A 10 -26.12 3.03 -27.28
N LYS A 11 -27.24 3.35 -27.94
CA LYS A 11 -27.36 3.18 -29.39
C LYS A 11 -26.30 4.00 -30.12
N HIS A 12 -26.17 5.28 -29.76
CA HIS A 12 -25.14 6.14 -30.33
C HIS A 12 -23.72 5.63 -30.04
N LEU A 13 -23.43 5.20 -28.82
CA LEU A 13 -22.12 4.63 -28.49
C LEU A 13 -21.80 3.37 -29.31
N ASN A 14 -22.77 2.50 -29.53
CA ASN A 14 -22.59 1.28 -30.33
C ASN A 14 -22.37 1.58 -31.83
N GLU A 15 -22.93 2.69 -32.34
CA GLU A 15 -22.64 3.18 -33.70
C GLU A 15 -21.18 3.67 -33.85
N LEU A 16 -20.57 4.17 -32.77
CA LEU A 16 -19.16 4.60 -32.76
C LEU A 16 -18.17 3.42 -32.63
N MET A 17 -18.55 2.39 -31.89
CA MET A 17 -17.78 1.15 -31.72
C MET A 17 -18.72 0.02 -31.34
N GLU A 18 -18.68 -1.08 -32.08
CA GLU A 18 -19.52 -2.25 -31.80
C GLU A 18 -19.30 -2.76 -30.36
N GLY A 19 -20.40 -2.97 -29.62
CA GLY A 19 -20.38 -3.44 -28.24
C GLY A 19 -20.08 -2.34 -27.19
N LEU A 20 -19.78 -1.11 -27.61
CA LEU A 20 -19.52 0.01 -26.71
C LEU A 20 -20.80 0.46 -26.01
N THR A 21 -20.73 0.56 -24.68
CA THR A 21 -21.82 1.02 -23.83
C THR A 21 -21.27 1.91 -22.72
N ALA A 22 -22.13 2.69 -22.06
CA ALA A 22 -21.69 3.60 -20.99
C ALA A 22 -20.95 2.89 -19.83
N LYS A 23 -21.28 1.61 -19.54
CA LYS A 23 -20.57 0.84 -18.51
C LYS A 23 -19.12 0.54 -18.88
N VAL A 24 -18.80 0.40 -20.17
CA VAL A 24 -17.45 0.09 -20.66
C VAL A 24 -16.49 1.22 -20.30
N PHE A 25 -16.95 2.48 -20.36
CA PHE A 25 -16.15 3.63 -19.96
C PHE A 25 -15.72 3.57 -18.49
N ARG A 26 -16.57 3.08 -17.58
CA ARG A 26 -16.19 2.93 -16.17
C ARG A 26 -15.07 1.91 -16.00
N THR A 27 -15.16 0.76 -16.67
CA THR A 27 -14.11 -0.28 -16.63
C THR A 27 -12.81 0.20 -17.29
N TYR A 28 -12.90 0.87 -18.45
CA TYR A 28 -11.76 1.44 -19.13
C TYR A 28 -11.04 2.47 -18.24
N ASN A 29 -11.76 3.48 -17.74
CA ASN A 29 -11.17 4.53 -16.92
C ASN A 29 -10.58 3.98 -15.62
N ALA A 30 -11.23 2.99 -14.99
CA ALA A 30 -10.72 2.32 -13.80
C ALA A 30 -9.41 1.56 -14.07
N SER A 31 -9.38 0.73 -15.12
CA SER A 31 -8.20 -0.07 -15.47
C SER A 31 -7.04 0.80 -15.93
N PHE A 32 -7.31 1.80 -16.75
CA PHE A 32 -6.31 2.75 -17.22
C PHE A 32 -5.72 3.58 -16.06
N THR A 33 -6.58 4.04 -15.14
CA THR A 33 -6.13 4.74 -13.94
C THR A 33 -5.24 3.84 -13.08
N LEU A 34 -5.61 2.57 -12.87
CA LEU A 34 -4.76 1.64 -12.13
C LEU A 34 -3.36 1.56 -12.75
N GLN A 35 -3.28 1.32 -14.06
CA GLN A 35 -2.01 1.20 -14.76
C GLN A 35 -1.14 2.45 -14.59
N GLN A 36 -1.70 3.63 -14.85
CA GLN A 36 -0.97 4.90 -14.71
C GLN A 36 -0.51 5.15 -13.27
N GLN A 37 -1.36 4.84 -12.28
CA GLN A 37 -0.98 5.03 -10.88
C GLN A 37 0.09 4.02 -10.44
N LEU A 38 0.04 2.77 -10.91
CA LEU A 38 1.09 1.79 -10.63
C LEU A 38 2.44 2.23 -11.22
N GLU A 39 2.45 2.73 -12.46
CA GLU A 39 3.66 3.28 -13.11
C GLU A 39 4.21 4.50 -12.35
N LYS A 40 3.33 5.37 -11.83
CA LYS A 40 3.73 6.59 -11.12
C LYS A 40 4.21 6.33 -9.69
N LEU A 41 3.56 5.41 -8.97
CA LEU A 41 3.73 5.25 -7.53
C LEU A 41 4.70 4.14 -7.14
N THR A 42 4.99 3.19 -8.03
CA THR A 42 5.84 2.04 -7.70
C THR A 42 7.31 2.35 -7.95
N ASN A 43 8.11 2.36 -6.89
CA ASN A 43 9.56 2.45 -6.98
C ASN A 43 10.18 1.04 -6.87
N PRO A 44 11.03 0.61 -7.82
CA PRO A 44 11.64 -0.72 -7.78
C PRO A 44 12.56 -0.98 -6.58
N GLU A 45 13.11 0.07 -5.98
CA GLU A 45 14.04 -0.03 -4.85
C GLU A 45 13.33 -0.09 -3.48
N ASP A 46 12.01 0.06 -3.47
CA ASP A 46 11.21 0.01 -2.27
C ASP A 46 11.16 -1.41 -1.70
N SER A 47 10.96 -1.52 -0.38
CA SER A 47 10.70 -2.82 0.24
C SER A 47 9.37 -3.41 -0.24
N LEU A 48 9.21 -4.74 -0.16
CA LEU A 48 7.95 -5.43 -0.50
C LEU A 48 6.71 -4.78 0.16
N SER A 49 6.84 -4.29 1.40
CA SER A 49 5.72 -3.65 2.11
C SER A 49 5.36 -2.28 1.53
N GLU A 50 6.34 -1.51 1.06
CA GLU A 50 6.14 -0.22 0.41
C GLU A 50 5.58 -0.40 -1.01
N ILE A 51 6.10 -1.39 -1.76
CA ILE A 51 5.57 -1.78 -3.07
C ILE A 51 4.08 -2.15 -2.97
N LEU A 52 3.69 -2.94 -1.95
CA LEU A 52 2.29 -3.26 -1.69
C LEU A 52 1.44 -2.02 -1.31
N LEU A 53 1.99 -1.08 -0.55
CA LEU A 53 1.32 0.18 -0.23
C LEU A 53 1.05 1.01 -1.50
N SER A 54 2.01 1.06 -2.43
CA SER A 54 1.84 1.72 -3.73
C SER A 54 0.72 1.10 -4.55
N TYR A 55 0.59 -0.23 -4.54
CA TYR A 55 -0.55 -0.90 -5.17
C TYR A 55 -1.90 -0.50 -4.53
N ASN A 56 -1.96 -0.49 -3.19
CA ASN A 56 -3.18 -0.10 -2.49
C ASN A 56 -3.57 1.36 -2.77
N ARG A 57 -2.60 2.28 -2.83
CA ARG A 57 -2.81 3.67 -3.22
C ARG A 57 -3.31 3.81 -4.67
N ALA A 58 -2.75 3.03 -5.60
CA ALA A 58 -3.22 2.99 -6.98
C ALA A 58 -4.68 2.51 -7.05
N ASN A 59 -5.04 1.43 -6.37
CA ASN A 59 -6.42 0.97 -6.31
C ASN A 59 -7.34 1.95 -5.57
N ARG A 60 -6.85 2.66 -4.56
CA ARG A 60 -7.60 3.72 -3.86
C ARG A 60 -7.97 4.86 -4.80
N ALA A 61 -7.05 5.29 -5.67
CA ALA A 61 -7.35 6.30 -6.70
C ALA A 61 -8.49 5.84 -7.62
N VAL A 62 -8.49 4.56 -8.03
CA VAL A 62 -9.57 3.98 -8.82
C VAL A 62 -10.89 3.94 -8.05
N ALA A 63 -10.86 3.55 -6.78
CA ALA A 63 -12.04 3.50 -5.93
C ALA A 63 -12.65 4.91 -5.73
N ILE A 64 -11.82 5.95 -5.59
CA ILE A 64 -12.25 7.35 -5.55
C ILE A 64 -12.91 7.76 -6.87
N LEU A 65 -12.26 7.47 -8.01
CA LEU A 65 -12.80 7.75 -9.34
C LEU A 65 -14.18 7.07 -9.55
N CYS A 66 -14.35 5.86 -9.03
CA CYS A 66 -15.59 5.10 -9.12
C CYS A 66 -16.62 5.43 -8.02
N ASN A 67 -16.31 6.38 -7.13
CA ASN A 67 -17.12 6.75 -5.97
C ASN A 67 -17.46 5.58 -5.03
N HIS A 68 -16.52 4.66 -4.82
CA HIS A 68 -16.68 3.53 -3.89
C HIS A 68 -16.39 3.97 -2.45
N GLN A 69 -17.26 4.80 -1.90
CA GLN A 69 -17.17 5.29 -0.53
C GLN A 69 -17.70 4.25 0.47
N ARG A 70 -17.23 4.35 1.72
CA ARG A 70 -17.78 3.65 2.87
C ARG A 70 -17.75 4.53 4.11
N ALA A 71 -18.65 4.27 5.05
CA ALA A 71 -18.56 4.86 6.38
C ALA A 71 -17.30 4.36 7.11
N VAL A 72 -16.75 5.18 7.99
CA VAL A 72 -15.64 4.78 8.86
C VAL A 72 -16.10 3.62 9.75
N PRO A 73 -15.38 2.48 9.80
CA PRO A 73 -15.76 1.36 10.66
C PRO A 73 -15.83 1.77 12.13
N LYS A 74 -16.85 1.30 12.87
CA LYS A 74 -17.08 1.65 14.29
C LYS A 74 -15.85 1.38 15.19
N GLY A 75 -15.07 0.35 14.88
CA GLY A 75 -13.85 -0.02 15.63
C GLY A 75 -12.56 0.62 15.14
N HIS A 76 -12.61 1.51 14.13
CA HIS A 76 -11.42 2.05 13.47
C HIS A 76 -10.51 2.78 14.47
N GLN A 77 -11.06 3.75 15.23
CA GLN A 77 -10.31 4.54 16.20
C GLN A 77 -9.56 3.66 17.21
N LYS A 78 -10.28 2.74 17.87
CA LYS A 78 -9.68 1.80 18.84
C LYS A 78 -8.62 0.90 18.20
N SER A 79 -8.78 0.53 16.93
CA SER A 79 -7.78 -0.27 16.22
C SER A 79 -6.53 0.54 15.86
N MET A 80 -6.68 1.83 15.59
CA MET A 80 -5.58 2.76 15.30
C MET A 80 -4.79 3.08 16.57
N GLU A 81 -5.47 3.31 17.69
CA GLU A 81 -4.83 3.52 19.01
C GLU A 81 -3.93 2.33 19.38
N LYS A 82 -4.45 1.10 19.28
CA LYS A 82 -3.66 -0.12 19.52
C LYS A 82 -2.47 -0.28 18.58
N LEU A 83 -2.58 0.23 17.35
CA LEU A 83 -1.48 0.18 16.39
C LEU A 83 -0.40 1.21 16.74
N LYS A 84 -0.80 2.42 17.14
CA LYS A 84 0.09 3.48 17.64
C LYS A 84 0.85 3.04 18.88
N GLU A 85 0.18 2.43 19.86
CA GLU A 85 0.84 1.86 21.05
C GLU A 85 1.95 0.86 20.69
N LYS A 86 1.71 0.00 19.68
CA LYS A 86 2.72 -0.95 19.18
C LYS A 86 3.88 -0.24 18.49
N ILE A 87 3.59 0.78 17.69
CA ILE A 87 4.59 1.61 17.00
C ILE A 87 5.48 2.30 18.04
N ASP A 88 4.88 2.93 19.05
CA ASP A 88 5.61 3.65 20.08
C ASP A 88 6.48 2.71 20.93
N ALA A 89 5.93 1.56 21.36
CA ALA A 89 6.72 0.52 22.03
C ALA A 89 7.89 0.04 21.16
N LYS A 90 7.69 -0.05 19.83
CA LYS A 90 8.74 -0.44 18.89
C LYS A 90 9.81 0.63 18.74
N ARG A 91 9.43 1.90 18.70
CA ARG A 91 10.34 3.05 18.67
C ARG A 91 11.19 3.10 19.93
N GLU A 92 10.63 2.84 21.12
CA GLU A 92 11.42 2.71 22.35
C GLU A 92 12.43 1.55 22.26
N ALA A 93 12.00 0.36 21.84
CA ALA A 93 12.90 -0.77 21.68
C ALA A 93 14.04 -0.49 20.68
N ILE A 94 13.79 0.30 19.62
CA ILE A 94 14.81 0.74 18.68
C ILE A 94 15.78 1.72 19.35
N ARG A 95 15.28 2.71 20.10
CA ARG A 95 16.14 3.66 20.83
C ARG A 95 17.09 2.93 21.79
N ASP A 96 16.59 1.95 22.54
CA ASP A 96 17.43 1.14 23.42
C ASP A 96 18.41 0.26 22.63
N GLY A 97 17.95 -0.33 21.53
CA GLY A 97 18.79 -1.10 20.60
C GLY A 97 19.93 -0.26 20.01
N GLU A 98 19.68 0.99 19.64
CA GLU A 98 20.68 1.92 19.12
C GLU A 98 21.76 2.25 20.16
N ARG A 99 21.36 2.51 21.41
CA ARG A 99 22.31 2.69 22.52
C ARG A 99 23.17 1.44 22.70
N GLN A 100 22.54 0.28 22.76
CA GLN A 100 23.23 -1.00 22.94
C GLN A 100 24.20 -1.34 21.79
N VAL A 101 23.85 -0.99 20.55
CA VAL A 101 24.74 -1.16 19.39
C VAL A 101 25.91 -0.20 19.48
N LYS A 102 25.68 1.06 19.87
CA LYS A 102 26.74 2.07 20.02
C LYS A 102 27.75 1.68 21.10
N ASP A 103 27.28 1.15 22.23
CA ASP A 103 28.16 0.69 23.31
C ASP A 103 28.94 -0.55 22.88
N ALA A 104 28.28 -1.55 22.29
CA ALA A 104 28.96 -2.73 21.76
C ALA A 104 29.95 -2.41 20.63
N GLN A 105 29.71 -1.35 19.85
CA GLN A 105 30.64 -0.88 18.82
C GLN A 105 31.94 -0.33 19.44
N LYS A 106 31.83 0.40 20.57
CA LYS A 106 33.01 0.90 21.30
C LYS A 106 33.83 -0.27 21.83
N ASP A 107 33.17 -1.24 22.46
CA ASP A 107 33.83 -2.43 23.02
C ASP A 107 34.50 -3.27 21.91
N ALA A 108 33.85 -3.41 20.75
CA ALA A 108 34.39 -4.16 19.62
C ALA A 108 35.59 -3.50 18.92
N LYS A 109 35.81 -2.19 19.08
CA LYS A 109 36.88 -1.44 18.39
C LYS A 109 38.29 -1.90 18.79
N HIS A 110 38.45 -2.24 20.06
CA HIS A 110 39.70 -2.79 20.61
C HIS A 110 39.50 -4.15 21.31
N GLY A 111 38.28 -4.70 21.25
CA GLY A 111 37.91 -5.97 21.88
C GLY A 111 38.29 -7.21 21.07
N SER A 112 38.05 -8.36 21.69
CA SER A 112 38.32 -9.67 21.11
C SER A 112 37.29 -10.05 20.04
N VAL A 113 37.48 -11.23 19.43
CA VAL A 113 36.51 -11.84 18.50
C VAL A 113 35.11 -11.95 19.12
N LYS A 114 35.03 -12.13 20.45
CA LYS A 114 33.78 -12.22 21.18
C LYS A 114 33.01 -10.90 21.14
N GLU A 115 33.65 -9.77 21.44
CA GLU A 115 33.02 -8.45 21.42
C GLU A 115 32.56 -8.04 20.01
N LYS A 116 33.37 -8.35 18.98
CA LYS A 116 32.97 -8.16 17.57
C LYS A 116 31.73 -8.97 17.21
N THR A 117 31.64 -10.21 17.68
CA THR A 117 30.46 -11.07 17.46
C THR A 117 29.22 -10.51 18.16
N VAL A 118 29.37 -9.97 19.36
CA VAL A 118 28.28 -9.32 20.11
C VAL A 118 27.76 -8.08 19.37
N TYR A 119 28.66 -7.24 18.87
CA TYR A 119 28.30 -6.08 18.05
C TYR A 119 27.47 -6.48 16.83
N GLU A 120 27.93 -7.47 16.05
CA GLU A 120 27.19 -7.93 14.86
C GLU A 120 25.81 -8.49 15.20
N LYS A 121 25.68 -9.24 16.30
CA LYS A 121 24.37 -9.74 16.77
C LYS A 121 23.41 -8.60 17.13
N LYS A 122 23.89 -7.59 17.87
CA LYS A 122 23.07 -6.43 18.26
C LYS A 122 22.69 -5.59 17.05
N LYS A 123 23.61 -5.39 16.10
CA LYS A 123 23.35 -4.68 14.85
C LYS A 123 22.27 -5.38 14.01
N LYS A 124 22.36 -6.70 13.84
CA LYS A 124 21.32 -7.48 13.14
C LYS A 124 19.96 -7.42 13.85
N MET A 125 19.96 -7.48 15.19
CA MET A 125 18.73 -7.33 15.97
C MET A 125 18.09 -5.95 15.75
N LEU A 126 18.88 -4.88 15.80
CA LEU A 126 18.42 -3.52 15.56
C LEU A 126 17.83 -3.38 14.15
N GLN A 127 18.50 -3.91 13.13
CA GLN A 127 18.02 -3.91 11.76
C GLN A 127 16.63 -4.56 11.66
N ARG A 128 16.45 -5.74 12.27
CA ARG A 128 15.15 -6.43 12.32
C ARG A 128 14.08 -5.60 13.03
N LEU A 129 14.44 -4.90 14.12
CA LEU A 129 13.50 -4.03 14.83
C LEU A 129 13.03 -2.87 13.94
N LYS A 130 13.96 -2.24 13.19
CA LYS A 130 13.66 -1.15 12.24
C LYS A 130 12.74 -1.61 11.12
N GLU A 131 13.03 -2.76 10.50
CA GLU A 131 12.15 -3.34 9.45
C GLU A 131 10.73 -3.63 9.98
N GLN A 132 10.63 -4.13 11.21
CA GLN A 132 9.33 -4.38 11.85
C GLN A 132 8.59 -3.09 12.17
N LEU A 133 9.28 -2.02 12.54
CA LEU A 133 8.67 -0.70 12.74
C LEU A 133 8.13 -0.17 11.41
N THR A 134 8.93 -0.17 10.34
CA THR A 134 8.51 0.29 9.01
C THR A 134 7.24 -0.42 8.54
N LYS A 135 7.14 -1.74 8.74
CA LYS A 135 5.91 -2.51 8.42
C LYS A 135 4.67 -2.04 9.20
N LEU A 136 4.83 -1.68 10.47
CA LEU A 136 3.72 -1.18 11.29
C LEU A 136 3.29 0.23 10.86
N GLU A 137 4.24 1.10 10.53
CA GLU A 137 3.97 2.47 10.05
C GLU A 137 3.28 2.46 8.68
N ILE A 138 3.70 1.55 7.79
CA ILE A 138 3.01 1.31 6.51
C ILE A 138 1.58 0.81 6.75
N GLN A 139 1.39 -0.13 7.69
CA GLN A 139 0.07 -0.63 8.03
C GLN A 139 -0.84 0.46 8.61
N GLU A 140 -0.28 1.37 9.42
CA GLU A 140 -1.02 2.52 9.95
C GLU A 140 -1.49 3.42 8.82
N THR A 141 -0.56 3.76 7.92
CA THR A 141 -0.82 4.60 6.75
C THR A 141 -1.91 4.01 5.86
N ASP A 142 -1.78 2.73 5.48
CA ASP A 142 -2.76 2.05 4.63
C ASP A 142 -4.16 2.01 5.25
N ARG A 143 -4.24 1.81 6.56
CA ARG A 143 -5.54 1.79 7.28
C ARG A 143 -6.19 3.15 7.34
N ASP A 144 -5.43 4.20 7.62
CA ASP A 144 -5.97 5.55 7.73
C ASP A 144 -6.40 6.09 6.36
N GLU A 145 -5.57 5.91 5.32
CA GLU A 145 -5.88 6.34 3.96
C GLU A 145 -7.16 5.69 3.42
N ASN A 146 -7.42 4.43 3.79
CA ASN A 146 -8.57 3.66 3.31
C ASN A 146 -9.80 3.70 4.24
N LYS A 147 -9.80 4.47 5.34
CA LYS A 147 -10.89 4.41 6.34
C LYS A 147 -12.28 4.75 5.78
N THR A 148 -12.35 5.58 4.73
CA THR A 148 -13.60 5.97 4.05
C THR A 148 -13.75 5.39 2.64
N ILE A 149 -12.82 4.55 2.18
CA ILE A 149 -12.79 4.05 0.80
C ILE A 149 -12.92 2.52 0.77
N ALA A 150 -13.81 2.00 -0.07
CA ALA A 150 -14.03 0.57 -0.27
C ALA A 150 -13.28 0.08 -1.53
N LEU A 151 -12.19 -0.65 -1.31
CA LEU A 151 -11.32 -1.13 -2.39
C LEU A 151 -11.79 -2.43 -3.08
N GLY A 152 -12.70 -3.18 -2.46
CA GLY A 152 -13.11 -4.50 -2.96
C GLY A 152 -13.87 -4.44 -4.28
N THR A 153 -14.79 -3.49 -4.41
CA THR A 153 -15.66 -3.38 -5.60
C THR A 153 -14.85 -3.01 -6.84
N SER A 154 -13.92 -2.05 -6.75
CA SER A 154 -13.01 -1.71 -7.85
C SER A 154 -12.18 -2.92 -8.24
N LYS A 155 -11.54 -3.55 -7.24
CA LYS A 155 -10.64 -4.69 -7.43
C LYS A 155 -11.27 -5.87 -8.18
N LEU A 156 -12.52 -6.21 -7.87
CA LEU A 156 -13.16 -7.40 -8.45
C LEU A 156 -13.88 -7.14 -9.78
N ASN A 157 -14.40 -5.94 -9.98
CA ASN A 157 -15.37 -5.70 -11.07
C ASN A 157 -14.89 -4.72 -12.15
N TYR A 158 -13.90 -3.88 -11.85
CA TYR A 158 -13.55 -2.75 -12.73
C TYR A 158 -12.07 -2.72 -13.16
N LEU A 159 -11.22 -3.55 -12.56
CA LEU A 159 -9.80 -3.64 -12.92
C LEU A 159 -9.57 -4.83 -13.85
N ASP A 160 -8.84 -4.61 -14.94
CA ASP A 160 -8.27 -5.70 -15.73
C ASP A 160 -7.21 -6.45 -14.88
N PRO A 161 -7.45 -7.73 -14.52
CA PRO A 161 -6.54 -8.48 -13.66
C PRO A 161 -5.17 -8.71 -14.28
N LYS A 162 -5.02 -8.64 -15.61
CA LYS A 162 -3.72 -8.78 -16.28
C LYS A 162 -2.77 -7.64 -15.91
N ILE A 163 -3.29 -6.45 -15.62
CA ILE A 163 -2.48 -5.31 -15.14
C ILE A 163 -1.84 -5.68 -13.80
N SER A 164 -2.63 -6.20 -12.86
CA SER A 164 -2.14 -6.66 -11.57
C SER A 164 -1.16 -7.82 -11.69
N VAL A 165 -1.45 -8.81 -12.54
CA VAL A 165 -0.55 -9.96 -12.77
C VAL A 165 0.78 -9.51 -13.39
N ALA A 166 0.76 -8.63 -14.39
CA ALA A 166 1.96 -8.10 -15.00
C ALA A 166 2.79 -7.29 -13.99
N TRP A 167 2.13 -6.50 -13.14
CA TRP A 167 2.78 -5.76 -12.07
C TRP A 167 3.42 -6.70 -11.03
N CYS A 168 2.70 -7.71 -10.53
CA CYS A 168 3.24 -8.71 -9.60
C CYS A 168 4.48 -9.41 -10.17
N LYS A 169 4.44 -9.83 -11.44
CA LYS A 169 5.59 -10.45 -12.11
C LYS A 169 6.78 -9.51 -12.26
N LYS A 170 6.54 -8.21 -12.49
CA LYS A 170 7.60 -7.22 -12.70
C LYS A 170 8.35 -6.89 -11.41
N TYR A 171 7.66 -6.87 -10.27
CA TYR A 171 8.21 -6.44 -8.98
C TYR A 171 8.39 -7.59 -7.97
N ASP A 172 8.19 -8.84 -8.40
CA ASP A 172 8.31 -10.06 -7.58
C ASP A 172 7.48 -10.00 -6.28
N VAL A 173 6.17 -9.73 -6.45
CA VAL A 173 5.18 -9.55 -5.37
C VAL A 173 4.12 -10.64 -5.37
#